data_AF-E1QTU3-F1
#
_entry.id   AF-E1QTU3-F1
#
_cell.length_a   1.000
_cell.length_b   1.000
_cell.length_c   1.000
_cell.angle_alpha   90.00
_cell.angle_beta   90.00
_cell.angle_gamma   90.00
#
_symmetry.space_group_name_H-M   'P 1'
#
loop_
_entity.id
_entity.type
_entity.pdbx_description
1 polymer ?
#
loop_
_entity_poly.entity_id
_entity_poly.type
_entity_poly.pdbx_seq_one_letter_code
_entity_poly.pdbx_strand_id
1 'polypeptide(L)'
;MARLSDYVSYMLISVIWLILELVLTRYPQCSNTALLGIIINVISMIVVSYKYIYSRYLFILNMALLTIMGFLVPPGIIMPYIITLIISIVLYLLLIGMLEPYSLILSLLIIYLSYIIEKMLMKVSAFYALETLVKEVGVNVSLFMTLFTWYLSLFIISIIIALLIILLSKKVLTPSS
;
A
#
# COMPACT_ATOMS: atom_id res chain seq x y z
N MET A 1 -9.84 -18.62 11.23
CA MET A 1 -8.41 -18.72 10.82
C MET A 1 -7.57 -18.87 12.07
N ALA A 2 -6.62 -19.81 12.10
CA ALA A 2 -5.66 -19.92 13.19
C ALA A 2 -4.78 -18.66 13.18
N ARG A 3 -4.74 -17.91 14.28
CA ARG A 3 -3.85 -16.76 14.43
C ARG A 3 -2.41 -17.29 14.42
N LEU A 4 -1.57 -16.73 13.56
CA LEU A 4 -0.14 -16.97 13.61
C LEU A 4 0.46 -16.07 14.69
N SER A 5 1.53 -16.50 15.34
CA SER A 5 2.20 -15.65 16.32
C SER A 5 2.75 -14.40 15.62
N ASP A 6 2.77 -13.25 16.32
CA ASP A 6 3.31 -11.99 15.81
C ASP A 6 4.72 -12.17 15.20
N TYR A 7 5.51 -13.09 15.77
CA TYR A 7 6.79 -13.56 15.24
C TYR A 7 6.67 -14.16 13.83
N VAL A 8 5.88 -15.23 13.64
CA VAL A 8 5.79 -15.91 12.33
C VAL A 8 5.20 -14.98 11.27
N SER A 9 4.19 -14.20 11.65
CA SER A 9 3.56 -13.20 10.79
C SER A 9 4.58 -12.17 10.31
N TYR A 10 5.41 -11.64 11.22
CA TYR A 10 6.45 -10.67 10.89
C TYR A 10 7.53 -11.28 9.98
N MET A 11 7.99 -12.50 10.28
CA MET A 11 9.04 -13.16 9.49
C MET A 11 8.59 -13.42 8.05
N LEU A 12 7.35 -13.88 7.85
CA LEU A 12 6.78 -14.09 6.51
C LEU A 12 6.76 -12.81 5.69
N ILE A 13 6.32 -11.70 6.28
CA ILE A 13 6.25 -10.40 5.60
C ILE A 13 7.65 -9.84 5.32
N SER A 14 8.56 -9.99 6.27
CA SER A 14 9.95 -9.55 6.10
C SER A 14 10.61 -10.25 4.92
N VAL A 15 10.33 -11.54 4.69
CA VAL A 15 10.82 -12.28 3.51
C VAL A 15 10.25 -11.71 2.20
N ILE A 16 8.95 -11.37 2.17
CA ILE A 16 8.34 -10.71 0.99
C ILE A 16 9.04 -9.38 0.69
N TRP A 17 9.28 -8.57 1.72
CA TRP A 17 10.01 -7.31 1.57
C TRP A 17 11.44 -7.51 1.13
N LEU A 18 12.13 -8.53 1.63
CA LEU A 18 13.52 -8.81 1.27
C LEU A 18 13.65 -9.20 -0.21
N ILE A 19 12.67 -9.96 -0.74
CA ILE A 19 12.57 -10.24 -2.18
C ILE A 19 12.33 -8.96 -2.96
N LEU A 20 11.42 -8.09 -2.51
CA LEU A 20 11.14 -6.80 -3.15
C LEU A 20 12.38 -5.91 -3.20
N GLU A 21 13.09 -5.78 -2.08
CA GLU A 21 14.33 -5.00 -1.97
C GLU A 21 15.42 -5.56 -2.89
N LEU A 22 15.60 -6.89 -2.92
CA LEU A 22 16.53 -7.55 -3.85
C LEU A 22 16.20 -7.25 -5.32
N VAL A 23 14.91 -7.26 -5.69
CA VAL A 23 14.50 -6.88 -7.05
C VAL A 23 14.85 -5.42 -7.32
N LEU A 24 14.65 -4.53 -6.35
CA LEU A 24 14.96 -3.12 -6.47
C LEU A 24 16.47 -2.82 -6.60
N THR A 25 17.35 -3.67 -6.05
CA THR A 25 18.81 -3.48 -6.20
C THR A 25 19.29 -3.48 -7.66
N ARG A 26 18.51 -4.08 -8.57
CA ARG A 26 18.80 -4.13 -10.02
C ARG A 26 18.65 -2.77 -10.71
N TYR A 27 17.99 -1.81 -10.06
CA TYR A 27 17.77 -0.47 -10.60
C TYR A 27 18.80 0.50 -10.00
N PRO A 28 19.64 1.16 -10.82
CA PRO A 28 20.70 2.04 -10.32
C PRO A 28 20.21 3.14 -9.40
N GLN A 29 19.02 3.67 -9.68
CA GLN A 29 18.37 4.74 -8.92
C GLN A 29 17.94 4.32 -7.51
N CYS A 30 17.65 3.03 -7.31
CA CYS A 30 17.19 2.46 -6.05
C CYS A 30 18.28 1.70 -5.30
N SER A 31 19.40 1.39 -5.93
CA SER A 31 20.32 0.34 -5.48
C SER A 31 20.87 0.58 -4.07
N ASN A 32 21.35 1.79 -3.79
CA ASN A 32 21.92 2.14 -2.49
C ASN A 32 20.85 2.10 -1.38
N THR A 33 19.66 2.62 -1.64
CA THR A 33 18.56 2.58 -0.67
C THR A 33 18.05 1.16 -0.48
N ALA A 34 17.95 0.36 -1.53
CA ALA A 34 17.52 -1.05 -1.47
C ALA A 34 18.49 -1.90 -0.66
N LEU A 35 19.80 -1.72 -0.83
CA LEU A 35 20.81 -2.38 0.00
C LEU A 35 20.68 -2.00 1.48
N LEU A 36 20.43 -0.71 1.78
CA LEU A 36 20.16 -0.27 3.14
C LEU A 36 18.90 -0.94 3.71
N GLY A 37 17.85 -1.08 2.91
CA GLY A 37 16.64 -1.80 3.31
C GLY A 37 16.89 -3.25 3.63
N ILE A 38 17.62 -3.97 2.77
CA ILE A 38 18.01 -5.37 3.04
C ILE A 38 18.71 -5.48 4.39
N ILE A 39 19.67 -4.59 4.68
CA ILE A 39 20.40 -4.59 5.95
C ILE A 39 19.44 -4.36 7.12
N ILE A 40 18.60 -3.33 7.06
CA ILE A 40 17.64 -2.98 8.12
C ILE A 40 16.63 -4.10 8.32
N ASN A 41 16.14 -4.70 7.26
CA ASN A 41 15.15 -5.77 7.28
C ASN A 41 15.75 -7.05 7.91
N VAL A 42 16.96 -7.45 7.51
CA VAL A 42 17.70 -8.57 8.14
C VAL A 42 17.94 -8.32 9.63
N ILE A 43 18.43 -7.13 10.00
CA ILE A 43 18.62 -6.76 11.41
C ILE A 43 17.28 -6.84 12.16
N SER A 44 16.20 -6.36 11.55
CA SER A 44 14.87 -6.40 12.15
C SER A 44 14.39 -7.83 12.39
N MET A 45 14.60 -8.73 11.42
CA MET A 45 14.29 -10.17 11.58
C MET A 45 15.09 -10.80 12.72
N ILE A 46 16.38 -10.47 12.84
CA ILE A 46 17.24 -10.94 13.94
C ILE A 46 16.69 -10.42 15.28
N VAL A 47 16.39 -9.13 15.39
CA VAL A 47 15.87 -8.52 16.63
C VAL A 47 14.53 -9.15 17.03
N VAL A 48 13.62 -9.35 16.08
CA VAL A 48 12.31 -10.00 16.32
C VAL A 48 12.48 -11.46 16.74
N SER A 49 13.50 -12.15 16.25
CA SER A 49 13.83 -13.53 16.66
C SER A 49 14.28 -13.62 18.12
N TYR A 50 14.92 -12.58 18.66
CA TYR A 50 15.28 -12.51 20.09
C TYR A 50 14.13 -11.98 20.96
N LYS A 51 13.40 -10.96 20.48
CA LYS A 51 12.31 -10.30 21.22
C LYS A 51 11.16 -9.94 20.28
N TYR A 52 10.16 -10.83 20.22
CA TYR A 52 8.99 -10.68 19.34
C TYR A 52 8.14 -9.44 19.61
N ILE A 53 8.24 -8.85 20.82
CA ILE A 53 7.50 -7.65 21.21
C ILE A 53 7.80 -6.44 20.30
N TYR A 54 8.97 -6.42 19.66
CA TYR A 54 9.38 -5.34 18.76
C TYR A 54 8.84 -5.45 17.34
N SER A 55 8.19 -6.56 16.98
CA SER A 55 7.69 -6.82 15.63
C SER A 55 6.83 -5.69 15.06
N ARG A 56 5.95 -5.11 15.87
CA ARG A 56 5.06 -4.01 15.43
C ARG A 56 5.83 -2.71 15.13
N TYR A 57 6.80 -2.36 15.98
CA TYR A 57 7.61 -1.16 15.79
C TYR A 57 8.54 -1.29 14.58
N LEU A 58 9.16 -2.46 14.43
CA LEU A 58 10.03 -2.76 13.30
C LEU A 58 9.24 -2.90 12.00
N PHE A 59 7.98 -3.34 12.07
CA PHE A 59 7.07 -3.34 10.92
C PHE A 59 6.83 -1.92 10.41
N ILE A 60 6.53 -0.97 11.31
CA ILE A 60 6.34 0.44 10.96
C ILE A 60 7.63 1.05 10.39
N LEU A 61 8.79 0.75 10.99
CA LEU A 61 10.08 1.22 10.51
C LEU A 61 10.37 0.76 9.08
N ASN A 62 10.25 -0.55 8.81
CA ASN A 62 10.47 -1.11 7.47
C ASN A 62 9.45 -0.58 6.46
N MET A 63 8.18 -0.41 6.86
CA MET A 63 7.17 0.21 6.03
C MET A 63 7.50 1.65 5.64
N ALA A 64 7.99 2.46 6.57
CA ALA A 64 8.42 3.83 6.29
C ALA A 64 9.59 3.83 5.31
N LEU A 65 10.58 2.96 5.53
CA LEU A 65 11.75 2.85 4.67
C LEU A 65 11.38 2.42 3.24
N LEU A 66 10.54 1.39 3.11
CA LEU A 66 10.03 0.94 1.82
C LEU A 66 9.28 2.09 1.15
N THR A 67 8.33 2.74 1.84
CA THR A 67 7.60 3.89 1.28
C THR A 67 8.55 4.97 0.74
N ILE A 68 9.65 5.25 1.45
CA ILE A 68 10.70 6.18 0.98
C ILE A 68 11.40 5.65 -0.28
N MET A 69 11.70 4.35 -0.36
CA MET A 69 12.24 3.77 -1.60
C MET A 69 11.29 3.92 -2.78
N GLY A 70 9.97 3.93 -2.54
CA GLY A 70 8.94 4.19 -3.55
C GLY A 70 9.22 5.44 -4.39
N PHE A 71 9.84 6.48 -3.81
CA PHE A 71 10.22 7.73 -4.52
C PHE A 71 11.28 7.53 -5.61
N LEU A 72 12.06 6.47 -5.51
CA LEU A 72 13.17 6.17 -6.41
C LEU A 72 12.80 5.09 -7.43
N VAL A 73 11.64 4.44 -7.28
CA VAL A 73 11.20 3.33 -8.12
C VAL A 73 10.91 3.81 -9.55
N PRO A 74 11.46 3.16 -10.59
CA PRO A 74 11.17 3.50 -11.97
C PRO A 74 9.67 3.38 -12.31
N PRO A 75 9.13 4.25 -13.18
CA PRO A 75 7.71 4.23 -13.55
C PRO A 75 7.20 2.89 -14.06
N GLY A 76 8.07 2.11 -14.73
CA GLY A 76 7.72 0.80 -15.29
C GLY A 76 7.42 -0.28 -14.24
N ILE A 77 7.86 -0.11 -12.99
CA ILE A 77 7.66 -1.09 -11.91
C ILE A 77 6.99 -0.51 -10.66
N ILE A 78 6.60 0.76 -10.69
CA ILE A 78 5.96 1.43 -9.55
C ILE A 78 4.63 0.77 -9.16
N MET A 79 3.87 0.27 -10.13
CA MET A 79 2.57 -0.35 -9.86
C MET A 79 2.71 -1.73 -9.20
N PRO A 80 3.53 -2.68 -9.72
CA PRO A 80 3.86 -3.90 -8.99
C PRO A 80 4.38 -3.63 -7.58
N TYR A 81 5.25 -2.62 -7.43
CA TYR A 81 5.82 -2.23 -6.14
C TYR A 81 4.74 -1.81 -5.13
N ILE A 82 3.83 -0.89 -5.51
CA ILE A 82 2.73 -0.42 -4.65
C ILE A 82 1.79 -1.57 -4.28
N ILE A 83 1.43 -2.42 -5.25
CA ILE A 83 0.57 -3.58 -5.00
C ILE A 83 1.22 -4.53 -3.98
N THR A 84 2.50 -4.87 -4.15
CA THR A 84 3.23 -5.73 -3.20
C THR A 84 3.25 -5.11 -1.80
N LEU A 85 3.50 -3.80 -1.70
CA LEU A 85 3.53 -3.09 -0.43
C LEU A 85 2.18 -3.16 0.29
N ILE A 86 1.08 -2.84 -0.40
CA ILE A 86 -0.27 -2.86 0.18
C ILE A 86 -0.69 -4.28 0.56
N ILE A 87 -0.46 -5.27 -0.31
CA ILE A 87 -0.77 -6.67 -0.01
C ILE A 87 0.00 -7.12 1.23
N SER A 88 1.26 -6.72 1.37
CA SER A 88 2.08 -7.06 2.56
C SER A 88 1.48 -6.48 3.85
N ILE A 89 0.98 -5.24 3.82
CA ILE A 89 0.29 -4.63 4.97
C ILE A 89 -0.97 -5.41 5.33
N VAL A 90 -1.83 -5.66 4.34
CA VAL A 90 -3.11 -6.35 4.56
C VAL A 90 -2.86 -7.77 5.07
N LEU A 91 -1.88 -8.48 4.49
CA LEU A 91 -1.48 -9.81 4.93
C LEU A 91 -0.97 -9.78 6.37
N TYR A 92 -0.06 -8.85 6.71
CA TYR A 92 0.46 -8.73 8.08
C TYR A 92 -0.66 -8.56 9.11
N LEU A 93 -1.55 -7.59 8.87
CA LEU A 93 -2.66 -7.28 9.78
C LEU A 93 -3.66 -8.43 9.93
N LEU A 94 -3.89 -9.19 8.85
CA LEU A 94 -4.72 -10.38 8.89
C LEU A 94 -4.06 -11.51 9.69
N LEU A 95 -2.76 -11.73 9.50
CA LEU A 95 -2.02 -12.80 10.18
C LEU A 95 -1.93 -12.59 11.70
N ILE A 96 -1.80 -11.35 12.16
CA ILE A 96 -1.84 -10.99 13.60
C ILE A 96 -3.27 -10.89 14.15
N GLY A 97 -4.30 -11.11 13.32
CA GLY A 97 -5.70 -11.08 13.72
C GLY A 97 -6.27 -9.69 14.01
N MET A 98 -5.64 -8.64 13.48
CA MET A 98 -6.17 -7.26 13.52
C MET A 98 -7.19 -6.98 12.40
N LEU A 99 -7.22 -7.83 11.36
CA LEU A 99 -8.19 -7.78 10.26
C LEU A 99 -8.85 -9.14 10.07
N GLU A 100 -10.13 -9.12 9.69
CA GLU A 100 -10.87 -10.33 9.38
C GLU A 100 -10.64 -10.79 7.93
N PRO A 101 -10.85 -12.08 7.60
CA PRO A 101 -10.54 -12.60 6.26
C PRO A 101 -11.35 -11.94 5.14
N TYR A 102 -12.61 -11.59 5.42
CA TYR A 102 -13.45 -10.84 4.47
C TYR A 102 -12.87 -9.45 4.19
N SER A 103 -12.14 -8.87 5.15
CA SER A 103 -11.51 -7.56 4.99
C SER A 103 -10.38 -7.61 3.98
N LEU A 104 -9.74 -8.77 3.75
CA LEU A 104 -8.75 -8.94 2.68
C LEU A 104 -9.40 -8.89 1.30
N ILE A 105 -10.53 -9.59 1.11
CA ILE A 105 -11.29 -9.54 -0.15
C ILE A 105 -11.80 -8.11 -0.39
N LEU A 106 -12.32 -7.45 0.64
CA LEU A 106 -12.77 -6.08 0.55
C LEU A 106 -11.61 -5.12 0.22
N SER A 107 -10.44 -5.29 0.85
CA SER A 107 -9.25 -4.48 0.58
C SER A 107 -8.76 -4.67 -0.85
N LEU A 108 -8.70 -5.91 -1.33
CA LEU A 108 -8.36 -6.21 -2.73
C LEU A 108 -9.36 -5.60 -3.71
N LEU A 109 -10.66 -5.66 -3.40
CA LEU A 109 -11.70 -5.03 -4.21
C LEU A 109 -11.54 -3.50 -4.23
N ILE A 110 -11.27 -2.87 -3.08
CA ILE A 110 -11.01 -1.43 -2.99
C ILE A 110 -9.77 -1.03 -3.78
N ILE A 111 -8.69 -1.81 -3.71
CA ILE A 111 -7.46 -1.61 -4.49
C ILE A 111 -7.78 -1.69 -5.99
N TYR A 112 -8.52 -2.71 -6.41
CA TYR A 112 -8.89 -2.91 -7.81
C TYR A 112 -9.77 -1.77 -8.34
N LEU A 113 -10.78 -1.35 -7.57
CA LEU A 113 -11.61 -0.20 -7.91
C LEU A 113 -10.79 1.10 -7.93
N SER A 114 -9.86 1.28 -7.01
CA SER A 114 -9.00 2.45 -6.95
C SER A 114 -8.12 2.57 -8.20
N TYR A 115 -7.63 1.44 -8.70
CA TYR A 115 -6.88 1.36 -9.95
C TYR A 115 -7.73 1.74 -11.18
N ILE A 116 -8.97 1.23 -11.26
CA ILE A 116 -9.88 1.60 -12.35
C ILE A 116 -10.12 3.11 -12.35
N ILE A 117 -10.44 3.68 -11.19
CA ILE A 117 -10.69 5.12 -11.04
C ILE A 117 -9.43 5.92 -11.38
N GLU A 118 -8.25 5.52 -10.91
CA GLU A 118 -6.97 6.15 -11.26
C GLU A 118 -6.79 6.21 -12.79
N LYS A 119 -7.01 5.10 -13.49
CA LYS A 119 -6.88 5.05 -14.97
C LYS A 119 -7.90 5.90 -15.69
N MET A 120 -9.07 6.14 -15.11
CA MET A 120 -10.05 7.08 -15.66
C MET A 120 -9.64 8.53 -15.38
N LEU A 121 -9.17 8.84 -14.18
CA LEU A 121 -8.71 10.18 -13.77
C LEU A 121 -7.52 10.66 -14.62
N MET A 122 -6.56 9.78 -14.89
CA MET A 122 -5.39 10.10 -15.72
C MET A 122 -5.73 10.43 -17.19
N LYS A 123 -6.97 10.16 -17.64
CA LYS A 123 -7.45 10.57 -18.98
C LYS A 123 -8.06 11.97 -18.99
N VAL A 124 -8.28 12.59 -17.83
CA VAL A 124 -8.91 13.89 -17.71
C VAL A 124 -7.88 14.99 -17.96
N SER A 125 -8.23 15.98 -18.80
CA SER A 125 -7.37 17.10 -19.18
C SER A 125 -6.82 17.90 -17.99
N ALA A 126 -7.60 18.01 -16.90
CA ALA A 126 -7.19 18.67 -15.67
C ALA A 126 -5.95 18.01 -15.01
N PHE A 127 -5.78 16.69 -15.15
CA PHE A 127 -4.60 15.99 -14.62
C PHE A 127 -3.33 16.32 -15.42
N TYR A 128 -3.44 16.59 -16.72
CA TYR A 128 -2.29 17.06 -17.52
C TYR A 128 -1.84 18.46 -17.12
N ALA A 129 -2.78 19.35 -16.78
CA ALA A 129 -2.47 20.68 -16.25
C ALA A 129 -1.81 20.59 -14.86
N LEU A 130 -2.28 19.68 -14.01
CA LEU A 130 -1.67 19.41 -12.71
C LEU A 130 -0.25 18.82 -12.86
N GLU A 131 -0.06 17.91 -13.82
CA GLU A 131 1.23 17.29 -14.13
C GLU A 131 2.28 18.36 -14.49
N THR A 132 1.91 19.33 -15.31
CA THR A 132 2.79 20.44 -15.72
C THR A 132 3.15 21.33 -14.54
N LEU A 133 2.17 21.65 -13.68
CA LEU A 133 2.37 22.48 -12.50
C LEU A 133 3.29 21.79 -11.48
N VAL A 134 3.12 20.49 -11.25
CA VAL A 134 3.98 19.70 -10.35
C VAL A 134 5.40 19.57 -10.89
N LYS A 135 5.55 19.49 -12.22
CA LYS A 135 6.86 19.46 -12.89
C LYS A 135 7.66 20.73 -12.64
N GLU A 136 6.99 21.88 -12.60
CA GLU A 136 7.62 23.18 -12.31
C GLU A 136 8.11 23.30 -10.85
N VAL A 137 7.50 22.56 -9.92
CA VAL A 137 7.91 22.51 -8.51
C VAL A 137 9.11 21.59 -8.27
N GLY A 138 9.54 20.81 -9.28
CA GLY A 138 10.70 19.92 -9.18
C GLY A 138 10.44 18.62 -8.39
N VAL A 139 9.17 18.29 -8.14
CA VAL A 139 8.76 17.04 -7.48
C VAL A 139 8.72 15.90 -8.51
N ASN A 140 8.92 14.65 -8.08
CA ASN A 140 8.71 13.49 -8.94
C ASN A 140 7.23 13.40 -9.33
N VAL A 141 6.94 13.90 -10.54
CA VAL A 141 5.60 14.06 -11.08
C VAL A 141 4.87 12.72 -11.15
N SER A 142 5.53 11.67 -11.60
CA SER A 142 4.92 10.34 -11.73
C SER A 142 4.37 9.86 -10.39
N LEU A 143 5.14 10.00 -9.32
CA LEU A 143 4.73 9.51 -8.01
C LEU A 143 3.74 10.45 -7.33
N PHE A 144 3.90 11.77 -7.47
CA PHE A 144 2.90 12.71 -6.97
C PHE A 144 1.53 12.43 -7.60
N MET A 145 1.50 12.25 -8.93
CA MET A 145 0.28 11.96 -9.65
C MET A 145 -0.30 10.62 -9.23
N THR A 146 0.51 9.57 -9.09
CA THR A 146 0.06 8.26 -8.60
C THR A 146 -0.49 8.31 -7.17
N LEU A 147 0.19 8.98 -6.23
CA LEU A 147 -0.32 9.10 -4.86
C LEU A 147 -1.60 9.92 -4.82
N PHE A 148 -1.62 11.06 -5.53
CA PHE A 148 -2.77 11.95 -5.58
C PHE A 148 -4.00 11.25 -6.20
N THR A 149 -3.83 10.56 -7.32
CA THR A 149 -4.92 9.80 -7.94
C THR A 149 -5.39 8.67 -7.03
N TRP A 150 -4.49 7.97 -6.34
CA TRP A 150 -4.88 6.93 -5.39
C TRP A 150 -5.69 7.47 -4.21
N TYR A 151 -5.24 8.57 -3.59
CA TYR A 151 -6.00 9.21 -2.51
C TYR A 151 -7.35 9.71 -3.00
N LEU A 152 -7.40 10.31 -4.20
CA LEU A 152 -8.65 10.76 -4.80
C LEU A 152 -9.58 9.59 -5.12
N SER A 153 -9.04 8.47 -5.61
CA SER A 153 -9.79 7.23 -5.84
C SER A 153 -10.40 6.69 -4.55
N LEU A 154 -9.61 6.61 -3.48
CA LEU A 154 -10.11 6.18 -2.16
C LEU A 154 -11.19 7.13 -1.63
N PHE A 155 -11.01 8.44 -1.83
CA PHE A 155 -12.01 9.45 -1.47
C PHE A 155 -13.31 9.25 -2.24
N ILE A 156 -13.26 9.04 -3.57
CA ILE A 156 -14.43 8.75 -4.40
C ILE A 156 -15.13 7.47 -3.92
N ILE A 157 -14.37 6.40 -3.68
CA ILE A 157 -14.91 5.13 -3.16
C ILE A 157 -15.59 5.35 -1.82
N SER A 158 -14.99 6.13 -0.91
CA SER A 158 -15.57 6.42 0.40
C SER A 158 -16.91 7.16 0.30
N ILE A 159 -17.03 8.11 -0.63
CA ILE A 159 -18.30 8.81 -0.91
C ILE A 159 -19.34 7.84 -1.43
N ILE A 160 -18.98 6.98 -2.39
CA ILE A 160 -19.91 5.99 -2.97
C ILE A 160 -20.41 5.03 -1.88
N ILE A 161 -19.53 4.55 -1.01
CA ILE A 161 -19.90 3.68 0.11
C ILE A 161 -20.86 4.42 1.07
N ALA A 162 -20.56 5.67 1.43
CA ALA A 162 -21.42 6.47 2.29
C ALA A 162 -22.82 6.67 1.67
N LEU A 163 -22.88 6.99 0.37
CA LEU A 163 -24.14 7.13 -0.37
C LEU A 163 -24.92 5.81 -0.44
N LEU A 164 -24.24 4.69 -0.68
CA LEU A 164 -24.87 3.36 -0.68
C LEU A 164 -25.46 3.03 0.69
N ILE A 165 -24.75 3.31 1.78
CA ILE A 165 -25.25 3.13 3.15
C ILE A 165 -26.51 3.97 3.37
N ILE A 166 -26.51 5.24 2.96
CA ILE A 166 -27.68 6.14 3.11
C ILE A 166 -28.87 5.64 2.27
N LEU A 167 -28.63 5.18 1.04
CA LEU A 167 -29.68 4.66 0.15
C LEU A 167 -30.28 3.37 0.69
N LEU A 168 -29.45 2.45 1.20
CA LEU A 168 -29.87 1.19 1.78
C LEU A 168 -30.59 1.40 3.12
N SER A 169 -30.12 2.30 3.98
CA SER A 169 -30.77 2.59 5.26
C SER A 169 -32.16 3.21 5.06
N LYS A 170 -32.33 4.09 4.05
CA LYS A 170 -33.66 4.59 3.65
C LYS A 170 -34.59 3.48 3.16
N LYS A 171 -34.10 2.53 2.36
CA LYS A 171 -34.89 1.37 1.90
C LYS A 171 -35.33 0.43 3.03
N VAL A 172 -34.52 0.27 4.07
CA VAL A 172 -34.87 -0.55 5.25
C VAL A 172 -35.90 0.17 6.14
N LEU A 173 -35.85 1.50 6.21
CA LEU A 173 -36.77 2.32 7.01
C LEU A 173 -38.11 2.62 6.33
N THR A 174 -38.21 2.48 5.01
CA THR A 174 -39.49 2.41 4.29
C THR A 174 -39.84 0.94 4.05
N PRO A 175 -40.57 0.26 4.96
CA PRO A 175 -41.10 -1.06 4.64
C PRO A 175 -41.93 -0.94 3.37
N SER A 176 -41.66 -1.84 2.42
CA SER A 176 -42.43 -1.97 1.19
C SER A 176 -43.92 -2.10 1.54
N SER A 177 -44.68 -1.06 1.20
CA SER A 177 -46.14 -1.08 1.14
C SER A 177 -46.62 -2.03 0.05
#